data_AF-A0A2G9SIS4-F1
#
_entry.id   AF-A0A2G9SIS4-F1
#
_cell.length_a   1.000
_cell.length_b   1.000
_cell.length_c   1.000
_cell.angle_alpha   90.00
_cell.angle_beta   90.00
_cell.angle_gamma   90.00
#
_symmetry.space_group_name_H-M   'P 1'
#
loop_
_entity.id
_entity.type
_entity.pdbx_description
1 polymer ?
#
loop_
_entity_poly.entity_id
_entity_poly.type
_entity_poly.pdbx_seq_one_letter_code
_entity_poly.pdbx_strand_id
1 'polypeptide(L)'
;MFCADVPSDQVPYYTKPRYYDTRAYPLPEVPFVSELTAQQQALKQKEAGSWTQLTKDEKLALYRISFNQSYTEMKKGAPNEWKTVLGIAFYFLAFSGVYLWWHRKYG
;
A
#
# COMPACT_ATOMS: atom_id res chain seq x y z
N MET A 1 -34.54 -14.62 12.05
CA MET A 1 -34.75 -14.02 10.72
C MET A 1 -33.40 -14.01 10.04
N PHE A 2 -33.23 -14.94 9.11
CA PHE A 2 -31.95 -15.37 8.56
C PHE A 2 -31.40 -14.29 7.61
N CYS A 3 -30.18 -13.81 7.85
CA CYS A 3 -29.39 -13.28 6.75
C CYS A 3 -29.07 -14.49 5.87
N ALA A 4 -29.82 -14.64 4.79
CA ALA A 4 -29.48 -15.61 3.75
C ALA A 4 -28.04 -15.33 3.30
N ASP A 5 -27.23 -16.39 3.17
CA ASP A 5 -25.90 -16.34 2.59
C ASP A 5 -25.99 -15.73 1.18
N VAL A 6 -25.71 -14.43 1.08
CA VAL A 6 -25.60 -13.74 -0.20
C VAL A 6 -24.39 -14.35 -0.93
N PRO A 7 -24.57 -14.85 -2.16
CA PRO A 7 -23.46 -15.37 -2.95
C PRO A 7 -22.30 -14.37 -3.01
N SER A 8 -21.07 -14.86 -2.81
CA SER A 8 -19.84 -14.05 -2.76
C SER A 8 -19.62 -13.15 -3.98
N ASP A 9 -20.18 -13.51 -5.14
CA ASP A 9 -20.16 -12.71 -6.37
C ASP A 9 -21.05 -11.46 -6.29
N GLN A 10 -22.12 -11.48 -5.50
CA GLN A 10 -23.10 -10.40 -5.40
C GLN A 10 -22.87 -9.41 -4.26
N VAL A 11 -21.95 -9.70 -3.32
CA VAL A 11 -21.63 -8.74 -2.25
C VAL A 11 -20.78 -7.58 -2.80
N PRO A 12 -21.07 -6.32 -2.40
CA PRO A 12 -20.31 -5.17 -2.85
C PRO A 12 -18.80 -5.31 -2.55
N TYR A 13 -17.95 -4.80 -3.44
CA TYR A 13 -16.50 -4.99 -3.30
C TYR A 13 -15.91 -4.41 -1.99
N TYR A 14 -16.55 -3.41 -1.37
CA TYR A 14 -16.09 -2.80 -0.12
C TYR A 14 -16.36 -3.67 1.12
N THR A 15 -17.20 -4.70 1.02
CA THR A 15 -17.45 -5.67 2.10
C THR A 15 -16.54 -6.89 2.01
N LYS A 16 -15.76 -7.04 0.93
CA LYS A 16 -14.82 -8.13 0.76
C LYS A 16 -13.50 -7.79 1.48
N PRO A 17 -12.80 -8.79 2.06
CA PRO A 17 -11.46 -8.61 2.60
C PRO A 17 -10.52 -8.01 1.56
N ARG A 18 -9.70 -7.04 1.96
CA ARG A 18 -8.76 -6.34 1.08
C ARG A 18 -7.35 -6.39 1.63
N TYR A 19 -6.40 -6.44 0.71
CA TYR A 19 -4.99 -6.40 1.05
C TYR A 19 -4.61 -4.98 1.50
N TYR A 20 -3.85 -4.88 2.60
CA TYR A 20 -3.27 -3.62 3.07
C TYR A 20 -1.85 -3.85 3.57
N ASP A 21 -0.89 -3.07 3.06
CA ASP A 21 0.45 -2.99 3.62
C ASP A 21 0.40 -2.16 4.91
N THR A 22 0.37 -2.81 6.06
CA THR A 22 0.40 -2.13 7.35
C THR A 22 1.35 -2.79 8.33
N ARG A 23 2.12 -1.96 9.04
CA ARG A 23 3.07 -2.46 10.05
C ARG A 23 2.37 -3.02 11.29
N ALA A 24 1.12 -2.61 11.54
CA ALA A 24 0.33 -3.07 12.68
C ALA A 24 -0.24 -4.48 12.47
N TYR A 25 -0.54 -4.84 11.22
CA TYR A 25 -1.05 -6.16 10.84
C TYR A 25 -0.08 -6.81 9.85
N PRO A 26 0.98 -7.50 10.34
CA PRO A 26 2.00 -8.13 9.49
C PRO A 26 1.46 -9.13 8.48
N LEU A 27 0.33 -9.77 8.80
CA LEU A 27 -0.28 -10.84 8.05
C LEU A 27 -1.66 -10.38 7.58
N PRO A 28 -1.78 -9.91 6.33
CA PRO A 28 -3.05 -9.48 5.77
C PRO A 28 -3.99 -10.67 5.56
N GLU A 29 -5.29 -10.42 5.61
CA GLU A 29 -6.34 -11.45 5.48
C GLU A 29 -6.37 -12.10 4.09
N VAL A 30 -5.93 -11.37 3.08
CA VAL A 30 -5.82 -11.83 1.68
C VAL A 30 -4.40 -11.59 1.18
N PRO A 31 -3.88 -12.38 0.23
CA PRO A 31 -2.58 -12.13 -0.39
C PRO A 31 -2.62 -10.92 -1.31
N PHE A 32 -1.45 -10.37 -1.63
CA PHE A 32 -1.34 -9.27 -2.60
C PHE A 32 -1.82 -9.67 -4.00
N VAL A 33 -1.40 -10.85 -4.48
CA VAL A 33 -1.83 -11.39 -5.77
C VAL A 33 -2.89 -12.46 -5.55
N SER A 34 -4.13 -12.17 -5.95
CA SER A 34 -5.26 -13.10 -5.88
C SER A 34 -5.32 -14.05 -7.08
N GLU A 35 -5.00 -13.56 -8.28
CA GLU A 35 -5.04 -14.34 -9.53
C GLU A 35 -3.63 -14.74 -9.94
N LEU A 36 -3.32 -16.04 -9.79
CA LEU A 36 -2.00 -16.58 -10.07
C LEU A 36 -1.86 -16.98 -11.54
N THR A 37 -0.78 -16.54 -12.17
CA THR A 37 -0.36 -17.06 -13.50
C THR A 37 0.08 -18.52 -13.40
N ALA A 38 0.12 -19.24 -14.53
CA ALA A 38 0.51 -20.66 -14.56
C ALA A 38 1.90 -20.91 -13.92
N GLN A 39 2.86 -20.00 -14.12
CA GLN A 39 4.18 -20.09 -13.49
C GLN A 39 4.11 -19.90 -11.96
N GLN A 40 3.30 -18.95 -11.49
CA GLN A 40 3.12 -18.71 -10.05
C GLN A 40 2.36 -19.87 -9.39
N GLN A 41 1.41 -20.50 -10.09
CA GLN A 41 0.72 -21.70 -9.62
C GLN A 41 1.70 -22.87 -9.46
N ALA A 42 2.57 -23.11 -10.44
CA ALA A 42 3.63 -24.12 -10.33
C ALA A 42 4.59 -23.83 -9.17
N LEU A 43 4.93 -22.55 -8.95
CA LEU A 43 5.74 -22.12 -7.82
C LEU A 43 5.03 -22.35 -6.47
N LYS A 44 3.72 -22.10 -6.39
CA LYS A 44 2.89 -22.41 -5.21
C LYS A 44 2.79 -23.91 -4.93
N GLN A 45 2.75 -24.74 -5.97
CA GLN A 45 2.83 -26.20 -5.79
C GLN A 45 4.21 -26.61 -5.24
N LYS A 46 5.29 -25.98 -5.71
CA LYS A 46 6.65 -26.21 -5.20
C LYS A 46 6.81 -25.72 -3.74
N GLU A 47 6.11 -24.65 -3.35
CA GLU A 47 6.10 -24.12 -1.98
C GLU A 47 5.59 -25.14 -0.95
N ALA A 48 4.69 -26.05 -1.35
CA ALA A 48 4.18 -27.11 -0.48
C ALA A 48 5.23 -28.20 -0.15
N GLY A 49 6.33 -28.25 -0.91
CA GLY A 49 7.45 -29.16 -0.69
C GLY A 49 8.55 -28.61 0.23
N SER A 50 9.77 -29.12 0.09
CA SER A 50 10.89 -28.67 0.95
C SER A 50 11.45 -27.31 0.53
N TRP A 51 11.50 -26.38 1.48
CA TRP A 51 12.04 -25.03 1.30
C TRP A 51 13.57 -24.97 1.12
N THR A 52 14.26 -26.08 1.34
CA THR A 52 15.69 -26.21 1.04
C THR A 52 15.97 -26.33 -0.45
N GLN A 53 14.99 -26.76 -1.24
CA GLN A 53 15.09 -26.91 -2.70
C GLN A 53 14.69 -25.63 -3.47
N LEU A 54 14.23 -24.60 -2.75
CA LEU A 54 13.88 -23.31 -3.34
C LEU A 54 15.10 -22.41 -3.46
N THR A 55 15.28 -21.82 -4.64
CA THR A 55 16.31 -20.81 -4.87
C THR A 55 15.95 -19.49 -4.14
N LYS A 56 16.92 -18.58 -4.02
CA LYS A 56 16.67 -17.27 -3.41
C LYS A 56 15.61 -16.47 -4.18
N ASP A 57 15.65 -16.54 -5.51
CA ASP A 57 14.72 -15.83 -6.39
C ASP A 57 13.30 -16.40 -6.29
N GLU A 58 13.16 -17.72 -6.15
CA GLU A 58 11.87 -18.38 -5.92
C GLU A 58 11.24 -17.95 -4.60
N LYS A 59 12.04 -17.83 -3.53
CA LYS A 59 11.57 -17.33 -2.23
C LYS A 59 11.14 -15.87 -2.31
N LEU A 60 11.89 -15.04 -3.04
CA LEU A 60 11.52 -13.65 -3.30
C LEU A 60 10.24 -13.54 -4.14
N ALA A 61 10.08 -14.39 -5.15
CA ALA A 61 8.86 -14.44 -5.95
C ALA A 61 7.65 -14.84 -5.11
N LEU A 62 7.78 -15.85 -4.24
CA LEU A 62 6.74 -16.22 -3.28
C LEU A 62 6.40 -15.06 -2.34
N TYR A 63 7.43 -14.34 -1.86
CA TYR A 63 7.23 -13.15 -1.04
C TYR A 63 6.42 -12.08 -1.77
N ARG A 64 6.75 -11.78 -3.04
CA ARG A 64 6.04 -10.77 -3.85
C ARG A 64 4.64 -11.20 -4.29
N ILE A 65 4.32 -12.50 -4.26
CA ILE A 65 2.95 -13.00 -4.45
C ILE A 65 2.11 -12.72 -3.20
N SER A 66 2.67 -12.99 -2.02
CA SER A 66 1.96 -12.81 -0.75
C SER A 66 1.89 -11.36 -0.31
N PHE A 67 2.96 -10.58 -0.54
CA PHE A 67 3.14 -9.22 -0.03
C PHE A 67 3.62 -8.27 -1.13
N ASN A 68 3.04 -7.07 -1.15
CA ASN A 68 3.45 -6.01 -2.07
C ASN A 68 4.75 -5.34 -1.61
N GLN A 69 4.78 -4.83 -0.37
CA GLN A 69 5.92 -4.09 0.17
C GLN A 69 6.63 -4.85 1.29
N SER A 70 7.95 -4.69 1.33
CA SER A 70 8.73 -5.12 2.49
C SER A 70 8.63 -4.14 3.66
N TYR A 71 8.96 -4.61 4.86
CA TYR A 71 8.98 -3.76 6.05
C TYR A 71 9.89 -2.54 5.93
N THR A 72 10.99 -2.66 5.20
CA THR A 72 11.91 -1.55 4.94
C THR A 72 11.30 -0.55 3.96
N GLU A 73 10.61 -1.03 2.92
CA GLU A 73 9.87 -0.20 1.96
C GLU A 73 8.72 0.56 2.66
N MET A 74 7.90 -0.14 3.45
CA MET A 74 6.83 0.47 4.26
C MET A 74 7.35 1.51 5.25
N LYS A 75 8.50 1.24 5.89
CA LYS A 75 9.13 2.17 6.84
C LYS A 75 9.72 3.39 6.14
N LYS A 76 10.22 3.24 4.90
CA LYS A 76 10.85 4.34 4.16
C LYS A 76 9.88 5.49 3.91
N GLY A 77 8.58 5.19 3.79
CA GLY A 77 7.51 6.18 3.74
C GLY A 77 7.78 7.31 2.75
N ALA A 78 7.24 8.49 3.02
CA ALA A 78 7.46 9.68 2.22
C ALA A 78 8.40 10.67 2.95
N PRO A 79 9.73 10.44 2.90
CA PRO A 79 10.69 11.07 3.81
C PRO A 79 10.87 12.58 3.58
N ASN A 80 10.41 13.11 2.45
CA ASN A 80 10.64 14.50 2.05
C ASN A 80 9.34 15.32 1.93
N GLU A 81 8.17 14.77 2.25
CA GLU A 81 6.90 15.51 2.14
C GLU A 81 6.88 16.75 3.04
N TRP A 82 7.50 16.68 4.22
CA TRP A 82 7.61 17.81 5.14
C TRP A 82 8.28 19.03 4.49
N LYS A 83 9.21 18.83 3.55
CA LYS A 83 9.88 19.93 2.84
C LYS A 83 8.90 20.66 1.92
N THR A 84 8.06 19.91 1.21
CA THR A 84 7.01 20.48 0.36
C THR A 84 5.97 21.21 1.19
N VAL A 85 5.54 20.62 2.31
CA VAL A 85 4.58 21.25 3.24
C VAL A 85 5.13 22.58 3.76
N LEU A 86 6.37 22.61 4.23
CA LEU A 86 7.01 23.86 4.69
C LEU A 86 7.20 24.86 3.56
N GLY A 87 7.64 24.42 2.38
CA GLY A 87 7.84 25.30 1.23
C GLY A 87 6.55 26.01 0.83
N ILE A 88 5.44 25.26 0.75
CA ILE A 88 4.12 25.81 0.43
C ILE A 88 3.64 26.77 1.54
N ALA A 89 3.81 26.39 2.81
CA ALA A 89 3.41 27.24 3.94
C ALA A 89 4.14 28.59 3.92
N PHE A 90 5.47 28.59 3.77
CA PHE A 90 6.25 29.83 3.71
C PHE A 90 5.95 30.67 2.48
N TYR A 91 5.68 30.04 1.34
CA TYR A 91 5.27 30.75 0.13
C TYR A 91 3.98 31.55 0.36
N PHE A 92 2.95 30.94 0.96
CA PHE A 92 1.70 31.63 1.25
C PHE A 92 1.85 32.72 2.33
N LEU A 93 2.68 32.48 3.35
CA LEU A 93 2.99 33.51 4.35
C LEU A 93 3.67 34.73 3.71
N ALA A 94 4.69 34.51 2.88
CA ALA A 94 5.38 35.59 2.17
C ALA A 94 4.43 36.35 1.23
N PHE A 95 3.63 35.62 0.44
CA PHE A 95 2.66 36.20 -0.48
C PHE A 95 1.63 37.06 0.27
N SER A 96 1.08 36.55 1.37
CA SER A 96 0.13 37.30 2.21
C SER A 96 0.76 38.56 2.81
N GLY A 97 2.03 38.50 3.25
CA GLY A 97 2.76 39.65 3.77
C GLY A 97 2.97 40.74 2.71
N VAL A 98 3.32 40.36 1.48
CA VAL A 98 3.44 41.29 0.35
C VAL A 98 2.10 41.93 -0.01
N TYR A 99 1.02 41.13 -0.03
CA TYR A 99 -0.33 41.62 -0.29
C TYR A 99 -0.77 42.65 0.75
N LEU A 100 -0.58 42.36 2.05
CA LEU A 100 -0.90 43.29 3.14
C LEU A 100 -0.06 44.57 3.07
N TRP A 101 1.24 44.46 2.74
CA TRP A 101 2.10 45.62 2.56
C TRP A 101 1.62 46.51 1.40
N TRP A 102 1.28 45.91 0.26
CA TRP A 102 0.71 46.64 -0.88
C TRP A 102 -0.56 47.37 -0.43
N HIS A 103 -1.51 46.64 0.15
CA HIS A 103 -2.78 47.19 0.61
C HIS A 103 -2.58 48.36 1.58
N ARG A 104 -1.57 48.31 2.46
CA ARG A 104 -1.26 49.40 3.41
C ARG A 104 -0.59 50.61 2.76
N LYS A 105 0.06 50.45 1.60
CA LYS A 105 0.78 51.53 0.90
C LYS A 105 -0.08 52.26 -0.14
N TYR A 106 -0.93 51.51 -0.85
CA TYR A 106 -1.71 52.02 -1.99
C TYR A 106 -3.23 51.94 -1.78
N GLY A 107 -3.68 51.37 -0.66
CA GLY A 107 -5.07 51.42 -0.21
C GLY A 107 -5.31 52.50 0.83
#